data_AF-A0A183IZE3-F1
#
_entry.id   AF-A0A183IZE3-F1
#
_cell.length_a   1.000
_cell.length_b   1.000
_cell.length_c   1.000
_cell.angle_alpha   90.00
_cell.angle_beta   90.00
_cell.angle_gamma   90.00
#
_symmetry.space_group_name_H-M   'P 1'
#
loop_
_entity.id
_entity.type
_entity.pdbx_description
1 polymer ?
#
loop_
_entity_poly.entity_id
_entity_poly.type
_entity_poly.pdbx_seq_one_letter_code
_entity_poly.pdbx_strand_id
1 'polypeptide(L)'
;MRKRVILVTNNSTRSRNSYFDQCRALGYQILSPQNIVTVSVVVGDYLKRCLKYDGKVYLVGSAGMGEELGCFGIAHTGVGPDNIADYDLNHDSFGIVFDPEVLAFCSVSISDSNDALSSLGTGVMVAAIRTSSGREPLIMGKPHLPMFRFIKSHFGIDISRTLVIGDE
;
A
#
# COMPACT_ATOMS: atom_id res chain seq x y z
N MET A 1 -13.72 -27.13 -14.08
CA MET A 1 -13.34 -26.60 -12.75
C MET A 1 -13.25 -25.07 -12.84
N ARG A 2 -13.81 -24.32 -11.89
CA ARG A 2 -13.72 -22.86 -11.86
C ARG A 2 -12.39 -22.44 -11.24
N LYS A 3 -11.57 -21.65 -11.96
CA LYS A 3 -10.33 -21.08 -11.42
C LYS A 3 -10.69 -19.87 -10.53
N ARG A 4 -9.94 -19.68 -9.45
CA ARG A 4 -10.04 -18.48 -8.60
C ARG A 4 -9.01 -17.46 -9.08
N VAL A 5 -9.46 -16.24 -9.34
CA VAL A 5 -8.62 -15.12 -9.75
C VAL A 5 -8.45 -14.18 -8.55
N ILE A 6 -7.22 -13.72 -8.33
CA ILE A 6 -6.87 -12.74 -7.31
C ILE A 6 -6.08 -11.65 -8.03
N LEU A 7 -6.55 -10.41 -7.96
CA LEU A 7 -5.85 -9.26 -8.50
C LEU A 7 -4.86 -8.75 -7.44
N VAL A 8 -3.62 -8.51 -7.83
CA VAL A 8 -2.55 -8.09 -6.92
C VAL A 8 -1.88 -6.84 -7.46
N THR A 9 -1.80 -5.78 -6.66
CA THR A 9 -1.23 -4.49 -7.08
C THR A 9 -0.35 -3.85 -5.99
N ASN A 10 0.76 -3.26 -6.42
CA ASN A 10 1.60 -2.39 -5.57
C ASN A 10 1.08 -0.95 -5.51
N ASN A 11 0.02 -0.63 -6.25
CA ASN A 11 -0.57 0.68 -6.24
C ASN A 11 -1.40 0.90 -4.96
N SER A 12 -0.96 1.83 -4.12
CA SER A 12 -1.62 2.22 -2.87
C SER A 12 -2.55 3.42 -3.01
N THR A 13 -2.63 4.08 -4.18
CA THR A 13 -3.43 5.29 -4.38
C THR A 13 -4.93 5.03 -4.21
N ARG A 14 -5.41 3.86 -4.65
CA ARG A 14 -6.82 3.46 -4.63
C ARG A 14 -7.08 2.33 -3.64
N SER A 15 -8.24 2.33 -3.01
CA SER A 15 -8.69 1.21 -2.19
C SER A 15 -9.15 0.04 -3.07
N ARG A 16 -9.22 -1.15 -2.47
CA ARG A 16 -9.71 -2.37 -3.13
C ARG A 16 -11.14 -2.23 -3.64
N ASN A 17 -11.96 -1.38 -3.00
CA ASN A 17 -13.31 -1.07 -3.45
C ASN A 17 -13.27 -0.24 -4.73
N SER A 18 -12.44 0.81 -4.79
CA SER A 18 -12.27 1.60 -6.02
C SER A 18 -11.75 0.75 -7.18
N TYR A 19 -10.82 -0.19 -6.93
CA TYR A 19 -10.37 -1.14 -7.96
C TYR A 19 -11.47 -2.11 -8.38
N PHE A 20 -12.30 -2.57 -7.45
CA PHE A 20 -13.42 -3.43 -7.75
C PHE A 20 -14.42 -2.74 -8.66
N ASP A 21 -14.77 -1.50 -8.36
CA ASP A 21 -15.70 -0.69 -9.17
C ASP A 21 -15.12 -0.42 -10.57
N GLN A 22 -13.83 -0.10 -10.66
CA GLN A 22 -13.15 0.06 -11.95
C GLN A 22 -13.16 -1.23 -12.77
N CYS A 23 -12.86 -2.38 -12.16
CA CYS A 23 -12.89 -3.67 -12.84
C CYS A 23 -14.29 -3.96 -13.41
N ARG A 24 -15.34 -3.69 -12.63
CA ARG A 24 -16.73 -3.87 -13.06
C ARG A 24 -17.10 -2.93 -14.20
N ALA A 25 -16.69 -1.67 -14.13
CA ALA A 25 -16.92 -0.68 -15.19
C ALA A 25 -16.26 -1.11 -16.52
N LEU A 26 -15.10 -1.77 -16.45
CA LEU A 26 -14.40 -2.33 -17.61
C LEU A 26 -14.94 -3.68 -18.10
N GLY A 27 -16.00 -4.21 -17.47
CA GLY A 27 -16.63 -5.47 -17.83
C GLY A 27 -15.95 -6.71 -17.27
N TYR A 28 -14.96 -6.58 -16.38
CA TYR A 28 -14.33 -7.71 -15.72
C TYR A 28 -15.20 -8.27 -14.59
N GLN A 29 -15.32 -9.59 -14.55
CA GLN A 29 -16.09 -10.32 -13.54
C GLN A 29 -15.21 -10.68 -12.33
N ILE A 30 -14.79 -9.67 -11.58
CA ILE A 30 -14.21 -9.89 -10.24
C ILE A 30 -15.35 -10.27 -9.28
N LEU A 31 -15.15 -11.34 -8.50
CA LEU A 31 -16.20 -11.89 -7.65
C LEU A 31 -16.52 -10.97 -6.46
N SER A 32 -15.50 -10.31 -5.92
CA SER A 32 -15.61 -9.47 -4.73
C SER A 32 -14.38 -8.56 -4.57
N PRO A 33 -14.49 -7.40 -3.89
CA PRO A 33 -13.33 -6.60 -3.47
C PRO A 33 -12.30 -7.40 -2.66
N GLN A 34 -12.71 -8.46 -1.96
CA GLN A 34 -11.80 -9.35 -1.23
C GLN A 34 -10.89 -10.18 -2.16
N ASN A 35 -11.18 -10.25 -3.46
CA ASN A 35 -10.29 -10.84 -4.45
C ASN A 35 -9.19 -9.87 -4.93
N ILE A 36 -9.13 -8.66 -4.38
CA ILE A 36 -8.14 -7.64 -4.74
C ILE A 36 -7.21 -7.42 -3.54
N VAL A 37 -5.90 -7.54 -3.80
CA VAL A 37 -4.84 -7.32 -2.82
C VAL A 37 -4.05 -6.11 -3.25
N THR A 38 -4.27 -4.98 -2.60
CA THR A 38 -3.38 -3.83 -2.66
C THR A 38 -2.30 -3.98 -1.60
N VAL A 39 -1.15 -3.32 -1.79
CA VAL A 39 -0.10 -3.26 -0.77
C VAL A 39 -0.60 -2.65 0.56
N SER A 40 -1.56 -1.74 0.52
CA SER A 40 -2.20 -1.16 1.71
C SER A 40 -2.94 -2.21 2.54
N VAL A 41 -3.57 -3.19 1.89
CA VAL A 41 -4.19 -4.36 2.56
C VAL A 41 -3.14 -5.17 3.32
N VAL A 42 -1.98 -5.41 2.69
CA VAL A 42 -0.88 -6.19 3.27
C VAL A 42 -0.32 -5.47 4.50
N VAL A 43 -0.15 -4.15 4.44
CA VAL A 43 0.30 -3.34 5.58
C VAL A 43 -0.70 -3.40 6.74
N GLY A 44 -1.99 -3.22 6.46
CA GLY A 44 -3.02 -3.30 7.50
C GLY A 44 -3.08 -4.66 8.19
N ASP A 45 -3.02 -5.76 7.41
CA ASP A 45 -2.97 -7.12 7.95
C ASP A 45 -1.71 -7.35 8.78
N TYR A 46 -0.55 -6.90 8.30
CA TYR A 46 0.71 -7.04 9.01
C TYR A 46 0.72 -6.29 10.35
N LEU A 47 0.27 -5.03 10.37
CA LEU A 47 0.18 -4.23 11.59
C LEU A 47 -0.71 -4.93 12.63
N LYS A 48 -1.90 -5.40 12.24
CA LYS A 48 -2.83 -6.04 13.19
C LYS A 48 -2.44 -7.46 13.58
N ARG A 49 -2.06 -8.32 12.64
CA ARG A 49 -1.86 -9.75 12.91
C ARG A 49 -0.44 -10.08 13.32
N CYS A 50 0.55 -9.48 12.66
CA CYS A 50 1.95 -9.79 12.91
C CYS A 50 2.50 -8.94 14.06
N LEU A 51 2.26 -7.63 14.04
CA LEU A 51 2.76 -6.73 15.08
C LEU A 51 1.80 -6.56 16.27
N LYS A 52 0.52 -6.95 16.13
CA LYS A 52 -0.53 -6.71 17.14
C LYS A 52 -0.60 -5.23 17.54
N TYR A 53 -0.37 -4.36 16.57
CA TYR A 53 -0.26 -2.93 16.77
C TYR A 53 -1.66 -2.30 16.92
N ASP A 54 -1.88 -1.58 18.01
CA ASP A 54 -3.14 -0.87 18.31
C ASP A 54 -3.02 0.66 18.26
N GLY A 55 -1.79 1.17 18.16
CA GLY A 55 -1.52 2.60 18.15
C GLY A 55 -1.88 3.30 16.84
N LYS A 56 -1.57 4.60 16.80
CA LYS A 56 -1.80 5.48 15.66
C LYS A 56 -0.56 5.54 14.75
N VAL A 57 -0.77 5.45 13.44
CA VAL A 57 0.33 5.55 12.46
C VAL A 57 0.41 6.94 11.82
N TYR A 58 1.63 7.39 11.52
CA TYR A 58 1.82 8.45 10.53
C TYR A 58 1.74 7.81 9.15
N LEU A 59 0.74 8.21 8.38
CA LEU A 59 0.56 7.77 7.01
C LEU A 59 1.28 8.75 6.09
N VAL A 60 2.13 8.26 5.20
CA VAL A 60 2.55 9.03 4.02
C VAL A 60 2.10 8.24 2.80
N GLY A 61 0.98 8.69 2.25
CA GLY A 61 0.28 8.02 1.16
C GLY A 61 -1.08 8.65 0.92
N SER A 62 -1.87 7.98 0.10
CA SER A 62 -3.14 8.46 -0.42
C SER A 62 -4.32 8.31 0.53
N ALA A 63 -5.45 8.93 0.15
CA ALA A 63 -6.73 8.67 0.78
C ALA A 63 -7.14 7.18 0.69
N GLY A 64 -6.87 6.53 -0.45
CA GLY A 64 -7.15 5.10 -0.62
C GLY A 64 -6.38 4.20 0.35
N MET A 65 -5.15 4.56 0.72
CA MET A 65 -4.41 3.85 1.76
C MET A 65 -5.00 4.09 3.15
N GLY A 66 -5.47 5.31 3.43
CA GLY A 66 -6.20 5.63 4.66
C GLY A 66 -7.47 4.80 4.80
N GLU A 67 -8.28 4.71 3.75
CA GLU A 67 -9.48 3.85 3.70
C GLU A 67 -9.16 2.39 4.03
N GLU A 68 -8.06 1.86 3.47
CA GLU A 68 -7.63 0.49 3.72
C GLU A 68 -7.21 0.27 5.18
N LEU A 69 -6.41 1.17 5.75
CA LEU A 69 -6.02 1.09 7.16
C LEU A 69 -7.24 1.23 8.09
N GLY A 70 -8.19 2.08 7.73
CA GLY A 70 -9.48 2.22 8.42
C GLY A 70 -10.26 0.90 8.47
N CYS A 71 -10.23 0.11 7.40
CA CYS A 71 -10.87 -1.22 7.37
C CYS A 71 -10.26 -2.22 8.37
N PHE A 72 -9.04 -1.98 8.84
CA PHE A 72 -8.39 -2.76 9.91
C PHE A 72 -8.55 -2.13 11.30
N GLY A 73 -9.26 -1.00 11.43
CA GLY A 73 -9.35 -0.26 12.69
C GLY A 73 -7.99 0.30 13.13
N ILE A 74 -7.18 0.77 12.18
CA ILE A 74 -5.90 1.42 12.45
C ILE A 74 -6.11 2.92 12.33
N ALA A 75 -5.93 3.63 13.44
CA ALA A 75 -5.96 5.09 13.43
C ALA A 75 -4.73 5.62 12.69
N HIS A 76 -4.91 6.68 11.90
CA HIS A 76 -3.81 7.31 11.19
C HIS A 76 -3.94 8.83 11.15
N THR A 77 -2.82 9.51 11.01
CA THR A 77 -2.72 10.95 10.70
C THR A 77 -1.86 11.15 9.45
N GLY A 78 -2.01 12.29 8.77
CA GLY A 78 -1.14 12.65 7.67
C GLY A 78 -1.51 12.04 6.31
N VAL A 79 -2.79 11.73 6.05
CA VAL A 79 -3.26 11.49 4.66
C VAL A 79 -2.92 12.76 3.86
N GLY A 80 -1.73 12.77 3.24
CA GLY A 80 -1.21 13.93 2.54
C GLY A 80 -1.95 14.11 1.21
N PRO A 81 -1.88 15.30 0.59
CA PRO A 81 -2.45 15.48 -0.75
C PRO A 81 -1.78 14.51 -1.74
N ASP A 82 -2.61 13.84 -2.54
CA ASP A 82 -2.21 12.76 -3.47
C ASP A 82 -1.34 13.21 -4.67
N ASN A 83 -0.97 14.49 -4.75
CA ASN A 83 -0.27 15.03 -5.92
C ASN A 83 1.14 15.50 -5.56
N ILE A 84 2.14 14.69 -5.93
CA ILE A 84 3.55 15.13 -6.03
C ILE A 84 3.71 16.14 -7.20
N ALA A 85 2.75 16.22 -8.12
CA ALA A 85 2.79 17.11 -9.29
C ALA A 85 2.64 18.61 -8.96
N ASP A 86 2.07 18.96 -7.80
CA ASP A 86 1.83 20.36 -7.38
C ASP A 86 2.75 20.82 -6.24
N TYR A 87 3.79 20.06 -5.92
CA TYR A 87 4.81 20.56 -5.01
C TYR A 87 5.67 21.61 -5.73
N ASP A 88 5.28 22.88 -5.60
CA ASP A 88 6.22 23.98 -5.72
C ASP A 88 7.30 23.76 -4.64
N LEU A 89 8.49 23.35 -5.08
CA LEU A 89 9.65 23.09 -4.23
C LEU A 89 10.11 24.35 -3.46
N ASN A 90 9.46 25.50 -3.69
CA ASN A 90 9.71 26.77 -3.01
C ASN A 90 8.78 27.04 -1.80
N HIS A 91 7.86 26.12 -1.45
CA HIS A 91 7.06 26.25 -0.23
C HIS A 91 7.40 25.17 0.81
N ASP A 92 7.85 25.62 1.98
CA ASP A 92 8.27 24.87 3.19
C ASP A 92 7.23 23.92 3.83
N SER A 93 6.25 23.40 3.08
CA SER A 93 5.07 22.76 3.67
C SER A 93 5.00 21.27 3.37
N PHE A 94 5.97 20.50 3.87
CA PHE A 94 5.61 19.20 4.43
C PHE A 94 4.87 19.50 5.73
N GLY A 95 3.55 19.70 5.65
CA GLY A 95 2.66 19.96 6.80
C GLY A 95 2.51 18.75 7.73
N ILE A 96 3.62 18.09 8.04
CA ILE A 96 3.73 17.01 9.01
C ILE A 96 3.59 17.65 10.38
N VAL A 97 2.36 17.63 10.91
CA VAL A 97 2.13 17.93 12.31
C VAL A 97 2.59 16.70 13.10
N PHE A 98 3.68 16.86 13.85
CA PHE A 98 4.19 15.80 14.72
C PHE A 98 3.20 15.55 15.85
N ASP A 99 2.49 14.43 15.75
CA ASP A 99 1.63 13.91 16.80
C ASP A 99 2.46 13.01 17.72
N PRO A 100 2.67 13.37 19.00
CA PRO A 100 3.50 12.62 19.93
C PRO A 100 2.94 11.22 20.25
N GLU A 101 1.67 10.94 19.94
CA GLU A 101 1.05 9.62 20.13
C GLU A 101 1.37 8.63 18.99
N VAL A 102 2.01 9.09 17.92
CA VAL A 102 2.37 8.22 16.79
C VAL A 102 3.62 7.41 17.11
N LEU A 103 3.48 6.08 17.05
CA LEU A 103 4.57 5.15 17.37
C LEU A 103 5.17 4.45 16.15
N ALA A 104 4.55 4.60 14.97
CA ALA A 104 5.00 3.96 13.74
C ALA A 104 4.77 4.83 12.49
N PHE A 105 5.71 4.76 11.54
CA PHE A 105 5.64 5.45 10.27
C PHE A 105 5.38 4.44 9.14
N CYS A 106 4.36 4.68 8.33
CA CYS A 106 4.01 3.83 7.19
C CYS A 106 4.04 4.67 5.91
N SER A 107 5.05 4.47 5.07
CA SER A 107 5.05 4.93 3.67
C SER A 107 4.90 3.76 2.73
N VAL A 108 3.97 3.84 1.80
CA VAL A 108 3.81 2.87 0.73
C VAL A 108 3.48 3.60 -0.55
N SER A 109 4.29 3.43 -1.59
CA SER A 109 3.89 3.84 -2.94
C SER A 109 4.70 3.09 -4.02
N ILE A 110 4.19 3.28 -5.22
CA ILE A 110 4.21 2.53 -6.47
C ILE A 110 5.56 2.66 -7.17
N SER A 111 6.05 1.57 -7.73
CA SER A 111 6.98 1.62 -8.86
C SER A 111 6.14 1.43 -10.11
N ASP A 112 5.75 2.52 -10.79
CA ASP A 112 5.38 2.44 -12.20
C ASP A 112 6.65 2.76 -13.00
N SER A 113 7.12 1.78 -13.76
CA SER A 113 8.31 1.88 -14.60
C SER A 113 8.14 2.93 -15.71
N ASN A 114 9.20 3.72 -15.92
CA ASN A 114 9.57 4.45 -17.14
C ASN A 114 9.44 5.98 -17.23
N ASP A 115 9.52 6.73 -16.12
CA ASP A 115 9.94 8.14 -16.24
C ASP A 115 10.91 8.53 -15.12
N ALA A 116 12.09 9.02 -15.51
CA ALA A 116 13.19 9.34 -14.59
C ALA A 116 12.90 10.53 -13.64
N LEU A 117 11.76 11.20 -13.82
CA LEU A 117 11.27 12.26 -12.95
C LEU A 117 10.11 11.81 -12.05
N SER A 118 9.25 10.87 -12.51
CA SER A 118 8.26 10.18 -11.66
C SER A 118 8.90 9.07 -10.79
N SER A 119 10.12 8.65 -11.13
CA SER A 119 11.00 7.82 -10.30
C SER A 119 11.54 8.51 -9.05
N LEU A 120 11.25 9.80 -8.84
CA LEU A 120 11.44 10.50 -7.56
C LEU A 120 10.36 10.17 -6.51
N GLY A 121 9.51 9.16 -6.78
CA GLY A 121 8.42 8.73 -5.90
C GLY A 121 8.87 8.17 -4.55
N THR A 122 8.13 7.19 -4.02
CA THR A 122 8.30 6.59 -2.67
C THR A 122 9.74 6.33 -2.26
N GLY A 123 10.59 5.89 -3.19
CA GLY A 123 11.98 5.56 -2.91
C GLY A 123 12.77 6.72 -2.33
N VAL A 124 12.52 7.96 -2.78
CA VAL A 124 13.17 9.17 -2.25
C VAL A 124 12.67 9.48 -0.85
N MET A 125 11.35 9.42 -0.63
CA MET A 125 10.75 9.64 0.69
C MET A 125 11.24 8.59 1.70
N VAL A 126 11.23 7.32 1.31
CA VAL A 126 11.75 6.20 2.10
C VAL A 126 13.23 6.37 2.38
N ALA A 127 14.04 6.77 1.40
CA ALA A 127 15.46 7.04 1.59
C ALA A 127 15.70 8.21 2.55
N ALA A 128 14.91 9.28 2.45
CA ALA A 128 14.97 10.43 3.36
C ALA A 128 14.63 10.02 4.80
N ILE A 129 13.54 9.29 5.00
CA ILE A 129 13.13 8.78 6.32
C ILE A 129 14.15 7.79 6.87
N ARG A 130 14.64 6.85 6.04
CA ARG A 130 15.69 5.90 6.43
C ARG A 130 16.94 6.64 6.91
N THR A 131 17.38 7.64 6.15
CA THR A 131 18.58 8.43 6.46
C THR A 131 18.41 9.25 7.72
N SER A 132 17.26 9.92 7.88
CA SER A 132 17.01 10.79 9.05
C SER A 132 16.72 10.00 10.33
N SER A 133 16.04 8.86 10.23
CA SER A 133 15.69 8.02 11.38
C SER A 133 16.77 7.00 11.76
N GLY A 134 17.70 6.69 10.85
CA GLY A 134 18.68 5.61 11.01
C GLY A 134 18.04 4.21 11.04
N ARG A 135 16.79 4.06 10.57
CA ARG A 135 16.03 2.81 10.61
C ARG A 135 15.74 2.28 9.22
N GLU A 136 15.82 0.96 9.08
CA GLU A 136 15.49 0.28 7.82
C GLU A 136 13.97 0.14 7.63
N PRO A 137 13.44 0.48 6.45
CA PRO A 137 12.03 0.28 6.13
C PRO A 137 11.75 -1.21 5.87
N LEU A 138 10.57 -1.68 6.28
CA LEU A 138 10.07 -2.98 5.87
C LEU A 138 9.24 -2.85 4.59
N ILE A 139 9.76 -3.39 3.49
CA ILE A 139 9.08 -3.33 2.18
C ILE A 139 8.09 -4.51 2.06
N MET A 140 6.82 -4.20 1.82
CA MET A 140 5.74 -5.20 1.80
C MET A 140 5.10 -5.44 0.42
N GLY A 141 5.40 -4.63 -0.59
CA GLY A 141 4.91 -4.81 -1.96
C GLY A 141 5.64 -5.91 -2.74
N LYS A 142 5.11 -6.33 -3.90
CA LYS A 142 5.84 -7.12 -4.89
C LYS A 142 7.21 -6.48 -5.20
N PRO A 143 8.26 -7.26 -5.49
CA PRO A 143 8.32 -8.73 -5.47
C PRO A 143 8.60 -9.31 -4.08
N HIS A 144 8.42 -8.53 -3.00
CA HIS A 144 8.85 -8.93 -1.67
C HIS A 144 7.93 -9.99 -1.05
N LEU A 145 8.55 -10.84 -0.24
CA LEU A 145 7.91 -12.00 0.37
C LEU A 145 6.68 -11.69 1.25
N PRO A 146 6.55 -10.54 1.96
CA PRO A 146 5.37 -10.24 2.77
C PRO A 146 4.06 -10.30 1.98
N MET A 147 4.00 -9.75 0.75
CA MET A 147 2.79 -9.80 -0.07
C MET A 147 2.38 -11.23 -0.42
N PHE A 148 3.33 -12.06 -0.85
CA PHE A 148 3.04 -13.45 -1.22
C PHE A 148 2.70 -14.32 -0.01
N ARG A 149 3.32 -14.06 1.15
CA ARG A 149 2.94 -14.69 2.42
C ARG A 149 1.51 -14.33 2.83
N PHE A 150 1.15 -13.06 2.70
CA PHE A 150 -0.22 -12.61 2.92
C PHE A 150 -1.18 -13.36 1.99
N ILE A 151 -0.94 -13.38 0.68
CA ILE A 151 -1.80 -14.07 -0.30
C ILE A 151 -1.93 -15.56 0.05
N LYS A 152 -0.81 -16.23 0.36
CA LYS A 152 -0.82 -17.65 0.76
C LYS A 152 -1.69 -17.89 1.99
N SER A 153 -1.49 -17.11 3.05
CA SER A 153 -2.22 -17.27 4.30
C SER A 153 -3.68 -16.86 4.18
N HIS A 154 -3.98 -15.78 3.48
CA HIS A 154 -5.31 -15.19 3.41
C HIS A 154 -6.25 -16.02 2.53
N PHE A 155 -5.75 -16.52 1.38
CA PHE A 155 -6.56 -17.28 0.44
C PHE A 155 -6.40 -18.79 0.56
N GLY A 156 -5.46 -19.28 1.39
CA GLY A 156 -5.15 -20.70 1.52
C GLY A 156 -4.74 -21.33 0.19
N ILE A 157 -3.96 -20.61 -0.62
CA ILE A 157 -3.56 -21.10 -1.96
C ILE A 157 -2.50 -22.20 -1.86
N ASP A 158 -2.64 -23.20 -2.73
CA ASP A 158 -1.63 -24.21 -2.99
C ASP A 158 -0.67 -23.70 -4.07
N ILE A 159 0.60 -23.50 -3.71
CA ILE A 159 1.64 -22.98 -4.60
C ILE A 159 1.82 -23.90 -5.82
N SER A 160 1.73 -25.22 -5.66
CA SER A 160 1.90 -26.18 -6.75
C SER A 160 0.82 -26.06 -7.84
N ARG A 161 -0.27 -25.34 -7.54
CA ARG A 161 -1.41 -25.12 -8.42
C ARG A 161 -1.70 -23.64 -8.66
N THR A 162 -0.80 -22.75 -8.27
CA THR A 162 -0.94 -21.30 -8.41
C THR A 162 -0.06 -20.79 -9.54
N LEU A 163 -0.62 -19.93 -10.39
CA LEU A 163 0.11 -19.22 -11.43
C LEU A 163 0.03 -17.72 -11.13
N VAL A 164 1.17 -17.05 -11.15
CA VAL A 164 1.25 -15.58 -11.13
C VAL A 164 1.37 -15.11 -12.56
N ILE A 165 0.52 -14.18 -12.96
CA ILE A 165 0.54 -13.55 -14.28
C ILE A 165 0.71 -12.05 -14.03
N GLY A 166 1.72 -11.47 -14.66
CA GLY A 166 2.04 -10.05 -14.59
C GLY A 166 3.08 -9.71 -15.63
N ASP A 167 3.14 -8.44 -15.96
CA ASP A 167 4.21 -7.79 -16.70
C ASP A 167 5.36 -7.34 -15.77
N GLU A 168 5.05 -7.06 -14.50
CA GLU A 168 6.00 -6.60 -13.46
C GLU A 168 5.79 -7.20 -12.05
#